data_AF-A0A2P6QJV9-F1
#
_entry.id   AF-A0A2P6QJV9-F1
#
_cell.length_a   1.000
_cell.length_b   1.000
_cell.length_c   1.000
_cell.angle_alpha   90.00
_cell.angle_beta   90.00
_cell.angle_gamma   90.00
#
_symmetry.space_group_name_H-M   'P 1'
#
loop_
_entity.id
_entity.type
_entity.pdbx_description
1 polymer ?
#
loop_
_entity_poly.entity_id
_entity_poly.type
_entity_poly.pdbx_seq_one_letter_code
_entity_poly.pdbx_strand_id
1 'polypeptide(L)'
;MVYILQPNLLFFGSISSLPMGFLSKVSELRARARSHKKLKKNKQLQTVEIKVKMDCEGCERRVKKSVEGMKGVTSVEVDPKQSKLTVIGYVDPNKVLHRVRHRTGKKADLWPYVPYDVVEHPWAPGAYDRKAPPGYVRNVLNDPDPQASALARANSTEVKYTTAFSDENPNACVVM
;
A
#
# COMPACT_ATOMS: atom_id res chain seq x y z
N MET A 1 -7.74 14.57 -82.33
CA MET A 1 -7.81 13.13 -81.96
C MET A 1 -6.70 12.88 -80.94
N VAL A 2 -6.97 12.90 -79.62
CA VAL A 2 -7.43 11.78 -78.76
C VAL A 2 -6.24 11.04 -78.09
N TYR A 3 -5.96 11.43 -76.82
CA TYR A 3 -5.73 10.63 -75.58
C TYR A 3 -4.49 9.72 -75.26
N ILE A 4 -3.96 9.94 -74.02
CA ILE A 4 -3.61 8.98 -72.89
C ILE A 4 -2.29 8.18 -72.95
N LEU A 5 -1.31 8.20 -72.01
CA LEU A 5 -1.15 7.94 -70.53
C LEU A 5 -0.80 6.47 -70.13
N GLN A 6 0.47 6.24 -69.68
CA GLN A 6 1.02 5.19 -68.74
C GLN A 6 0.97 3.67 -69.10
N PRO A 7 1.61 2.71 -68.35
CA PRO A 7 2.91 2.65 -67.62
C PRO A 7 3.66 1.26 -67.61
N ASN A 8 4.86 1.22 -66.99
CA ASN A 8 5.51 0.14 -66.18
C ASN A 8 5.74 -1.32 -66.67
N LEU A 9 7.01 -1.79 -66.62
CA LEU A 9 7.45 -2.97 -65.84
C LEU A 9 9.00 -3.09 -65.82
N LEU A 10 9.65 -3.05 -64.65
CA LEU A 10 11.07 -3.35 -64.49
C LEU A 10 11.24 -4.70 -63.75
N PHE A 11 12.09 -5.53 -64.34
CA PHE A 11 12.36 -6.93 -64.03
C PHE A 11 13.18 -7.14 -62.73
N PHE A 12 12.88 -8.25 -62.07
CA PHE A 12 13.53 -8.80 -60.87
C PHE A 12 15.01 -9.13 -61.06
N GLY A 13 15.85 -8.75 -60.09
CA GLY A 13 17.24 -9.19 -59.94
C GLY A 13 17.39 -10.40 -59.02
N SER A 14 18.30 -11.29 -59.42
CA SER A 14 18.75 -12.57 -58.88
C SER A 14 18.86 -12.71 -57.35
N ILE A 15 18.29 -13.80 -56.82
CA ILE A 15 18.52 -14.34 -55.47
C ILE A 15 19.62 -15.42 -55.58
N SER A 16 20.76 -15.23 -54.90
CA SER A 16 21.68 -16.33 -54.64
C SER A 16 22.25 -16.28 -53.21
N SER A 17 22.10 -17.42 -52.53
CA SER A 17 22.87 -17.95 -51.40
C SER A 17 23.01 -17.12 -50.10
N LEU A 18 22.18 -17.45 -49.11
CA LEU A 18 22.57 -17.44 -47.69
C LEU A 18 22.33 -18.84 -47.09
N PRO A 19 23.27 -19.40 -46.32
CA PRO A 19 23.19 -20.78 -45.83
C PRO A 19 22.06 -20.97 -44.80
N MET A 20 21.34 -22.09 -44.92
CA MET A 20 20.12 -22.47 -44.19
C MET A 20 20.28 -22.69 -42.66
N GLY A 21 21.37 -22.23 -42.04
CA GLY A 21 21.73 -22.57 -40.65
C GLY A 21 21.57 -21.46 -39.60
N PHE A 22 21.35 -20.20 -39.98
CA PHE A 22 21.33 -19.08 -39.02
C PHE A 22 19.98 -18.90 -38.29
N LEU A 23 18.88 -19.40 -38.87
CA LEU A 23 17.52 -19.20 -38.36
C LEU A 23 17.13 -20.13 -37.19
N SER A 24 17.91 -21.17 -36.90
CA SER A 24 17.67 -22.06 -35.74
C SER A 24 18.13 -21.44 -34.41
N LYS A 25 19.21 -20.66 -34.41
CA LYS A 25 19.71 -20.00 -33.18
C LYS A 25 18.79 -18.84 -32.73
N VAL A 26 18.18 -18.13 -33.67
CA VAL A 26 17.27 -16.99 -33.41
C VAL A 26 15.92 -17.45 -32.87
N SER A 27 15.45 -18.64 -33.27
CA SER A 27 14.20 -19.23 -32.77
C SER A 27 14.34 -19.73 -31.33
N GLU A 28 15.51 -20.24 -30.94
CA GLU A 28 15.82 -20.66 -29.57
C GLU A 28 15.91 -19.48 -28.58
N LEU A 29 16.47 -18.34 -29.02
CA LEU A 29 16.48 -17.09 -28.26
C LEU A 29 15.06 -16.49 -28.10
N ARG A 30 14.20 -16.60 -29.11
CA ARG A 30 12.78 -16.18 -29.03
C ARG A 30 11.93 -17.11 -28.17
N ALA A 31 12.30 -18.37 -28.00
CA ALA A 31 11.57 -19.32 -27.15
C ALA A 31 11.82 -19.05 -25.65
N ARG A 32 13.06 -18.73 -25.24
CA ARG A 32 13.39 -18.37 -23.85
C ARG A 32 12.77 -17.05 -23.37
N ALA A 33 12.43 -16.15 -24.27
CA ALA A 33 11.78 -14.87 -23.92
C ALA A 33 10.27 -14.98 -23.61
N ARG A 34 9.63 -16.13 -23.86
CA ARG A 34 8.15 -16.23 -23.90
C ARG A 34 7.45 -16.80 -22.68
N SER A 35 8.14 -17.26 -21.64
CA SER A 35 7.43 -17.98 -20.55
C SER A 35 7.78 -17.50 -19.14
N HIS A 36 7.42 -16.25 -18.86
CA HIS A 36 7.02 -15.85 -17.51
C HIS A 36 5.73 -15.02 -17.62
N LYS A 37 4.63 -15.66 -18.04
CA LYS A 37 3.29 -15.08 -17.85
C LYS A 37 2.99 -15.10 -16.36
N LYS A 38 3.40 -14.03 -15.67
CA LYS A 38 3.11 -13.81 -14.26
C LYS A 38 1.59 -13.81 -14.08
N LEU A 39 1.07 -14.79 -13.36
CA LEU A 39 -0.36 -14.91 -13.06
C LEU A 39 -0.82 -13.59 -12.43
N LYS A 40 -1.75 -12.90 -13.08
CA LYS A 40 -2.23 -11.58 -12.66
C LYS A 40 -3.15 -11.79 -11.45
N LYS A 41 -2.59 -11.75 -10.24
CA LYS A 41 -3.37 -11.79 -9.00
C LYS A 41 -4.36 -10.63 -9.02
N ASN A 42 -5.66 -10.91 -8.93
CA ASN A 42 -6.66 -9.88 -8.71
C ASN A 42 -6.38 -9.24 -7.36
N LYS A 43 -6.34 -7.90 -7.36
CA LYS A 43 -6.08 -7.13 -6.15
C LYS A 43 -7.33 -7.13 -5.30
N GLN A 44 -7.17 -7.14 -3.99
CA GLN A 44 -8.28 -6.97 -3.07
C GLN A 44 -8.68 -5.49 -3.01
N LEU A 45 -9.92 -5.23 -2.61
CA LEU A 45 -10.37 -3.87 -2.33
C LEU A 45 -9.67 -3.40 -1.05
N GLN A 46 -8.91 -2.31 -1.15
CA GLN A 46 -8.11 -1.77 -0.06
C GLN A 46 -8.47 -0.30 0.17
N THR A 47 -8.45 0.09 1.45
CA THR A 47 -8.50 1.49 1.88
C THR A 47 -7.08 1.89 2.25
N VAL A 48 -6.52 2.83 1.51
CA VAL A 48 -5.14 3.31 1.68
C VAL A 48 -5.18 4.75 2.15
N GLU A 49 -4.60 5.00 3.31
CA GLU A 49 -4.48 6.32 3.90
C GLU A 49 -3.05 6.85 3.72
N ILE A 50 -2.92 8.07 3.22
CA ILE A 50 -1.63 8.70 2.92
C ILE A 50 -1.58 10.07 3.57
N LYS A 51 -0.48 10.35 4.26
CA LYS A 51 -0.13 11.68 4.80
C LYS A 51 0.56 12.50 3.72
N VAL A 52 -0.01 13.65 3.35
CA VAL A 52 0.55 14.58 2.35
C VAL A 52 0.35 16.00 2.82
N LYS A 53 1.42 16.80 2.89
CA LYS A 53 1.30 18.23 3.25
C LYS A 53 0.46 18.98 2.21
N MET A 54 -0.63 19.60 2.64
CA MET A 54 -1.51 20.41 1.80
C MET A 54 -1.67 21.80 2.43
N ASP A 55 -1.18 22.83 1.73
CA ASP A 55 -1.10 24.20 2.25
C ASP A 55 -2.10 25.14 1.56
N CYS A 56 -2.63 24.74 0.39
CA CYS A 56 -3.55 25.54 -0.40
C CYS A 56 -4.53 24.67 -1.20
N GLU A 57 -5.64 25.25 -1.65
CA GLU A 57 -6.65 24.57 -2.50
C GLU A 57 -6.05 23.99 -3.78
N GLY A 58 -5.02 24.64 -4.34
CA GLY A 58 -4.31 24.13 -5.51
C GLY A 58 -3.60 22.81 -5.25
N CYS A 59 -3.05 22.61 -4.05
CA CYS A 59 -2.41 21.36 -3.66
C CYS A 59 -3.45 20.24 -3.50
N GLU A 60 -4.58 20.54 -2.86
CA GLU A 60 -5.69 19.60 -2.69
C GLU A 60 -6.19 19.09 -4.06
N ARG A 61 -6.48 20.02 -4.98
CA ARG A 61 -6.91 19.69 -6.35
C ARG A 61 -5.88 18.86 -7.11
N ARG A 62 -4.58 19.18 -6.98
CA ARG A 62 -3.49 18.41 -7.62
C ARG A 62 -3.41 16.99 -7.08
N VAL A 63 -3.51 16.84 -5.76
CA VAL A 63 -3.47 15.54 -5.08
C VAL A 63 -4.67 14.70 -5.49
N LYS A 64 -5.89 15.25 -5.44
CA LYS A 64 -7.12 14.57 -5.87
C LYS A 64 -7.02 14.08 -7.33
N LYS A 65 -6.66 14.97 -8.26
CA LYS A 65 -6.47 14.62 -9.69
C LYS A 65 -5.39 13.57 -9.92
N SER A 66 -4.35 13.52 -9.09
CA SER A 66 -3.26 12.56 -9.24
C SER A 66 -3.70 11.10 -9.02
N VAL A 67 -4.69 10.92 -8.13
CA VAL A 67 -5.22 9.63 -7.69
C VAL A 67 -6.43 9.21 -8.53
N GLU A 68 -7.32 10.14 -8.90
CA GLU A 68 -8.48 9.85 -9.77
C GLU A 68 -8.06 9.23 -11.12
N GLY A 69 -6.91 9.63 -11.68
CA GLY A 69 -6.37 9.06 -12.92
C GLY A 69 -5.66 7.70 -12.76
N MET A 70 -5.75 7.03 -11.61
CA MET A 70 -5.15 5.72 -11.36
C MET A 70 -6.10 4.58 -11.70
N LYS A 71 -5.57 3.53 -12.35
CA LYS A 71 -6.35 2.32 -12.64
C LYS A 71 -6.69 1.57 -11.35
N GLY A 72 -7.98 1.32 -11.12
CA GLY A 72 -8.49 0.54 -9.99
C GLY A 72 -8.93 1.37 -8.79
N VAL A 73 -8.90 2.71 -8.87
CA VAL A 73 -9.45 3.59 -7.82
C VAL A 73 -10.97 3.68 -7.99
N THR A 74 -11.71 3.55 -6.90
CA THR A 74 -13.17 3.67 -6.86
C THR A 74 -13.59 5.02 -6.29
N SER A 75 -13.04 5.42 -5.13
CA SER A 75 -13.31 6.71 -4.52
C SER A 75 -12.05 7.31 -3.89
N VAL A 76 -12.05 8.64 -3.82
CA VAL A 76 -10.95 9.44 -3.27
C VAL A 76 -11.56 10.50 -2.36
N GLU A 77 -11.11 10.53 -1.11
CA GLU A 77 -11.48 11.51 -0.10
C GLU A 77 -10.23 12.23 0.39
N VAL A 78 -10.35 13.54 0.61
CA VAL A 78 -9.21 14.42 0.90
C VAL A 78 -9.58 15.33 2.05
N ASP A 79 -8.80 15.24 3.13
CA ASP A 79 -8.96 16.06 4.33
C ASP A 79 -7.80 17.05 4.44
N PRO A 80 -7.96 18.31 3.98
CA PRO A 80 -6.89 19.31 4.04
C PRO A 80 -6.50 19.65 5.48
N LYS A 81 -7.47 19.64 6.42
CA LYS A 81 -7.24 19.93 7.84
C LYS A 81 -6.25 18.96 8.50
N GLN A 82 -6.34 17.67 8.14
CA GLN A 82 -5.49 16.61 8.68
C GLN A 82 -4.31 16.29 7.75
N SER A 83 -4.23 16.92 6.57
CA SER A 83 -3.26 16.56 5.53
C SER A 83 -3.32 15.06 5.19
N LYS A 84 -4.55 14.52 5.15
CA LYS A 84 -4.85 13.09 4.95
C LYS A 84 -5.54 12.88 3.61
N LEU A 85 -5.11 11.85 2.89
CA LEU A 85 -5.71 11.38 1.65
C LEU A 85 -6.16 9.92 1.87
N THR A 86 -7.44 9.67 1.66
CA THR A 86 -8.03 8.34 1.75
C THR A 86 -8.41 7.86 0.35
N VAL A 87 -7.88 6.70 -0.05
CA VAL A 87 -8.10 6.10 -1.36
C VAL A 87 -8.71 4.74 -1.20
N ILE A 88 -9.88 4.51 -1.81
CA ILE A 88 -10.56 3.22 -1.77
C ILE A 88 -10.54 2.64 -3.18
N GLY A 89 -10.06 1.40 -3.31
CA GLY A 89 -10.11 0.69 -4.58
C GLY A 89 -9.21 -0.55 -4.63
N TYR A 90 -9.14 -1.14 -5.81
CA TYR A 90 -8.31 -2.30 -6.13
C TYR A 90 -6.88 -1.87 -6.47
N VAL A 91 -6.18 -1.29 -5.50
CA VAL A 91 -4.85 -0.69 -5.68
C VAL A 91 -3.86 -1.15 -4.61
N ASP A 92 -2.56 -1.12 -4.94
CA ASP A 92 -1.50 -1.46 -3.99
C ASP A 92 -1.03 -0.17 -3.27
N PRO A 93 -0.85 -0.16 -1.94
CA PRO A 93 -0.56 1.07 -1.18
C PRO A 93 0.75 1.74 -1.65
N ASN A 94 1.78 0.93 -1.88
CA ASN A 94 3.08 1.40 -2.37
C ASN A 94 2.99 2.08 -3.74
N LYS A 95 2.09 1.61 -4.61
CA LYS A 95 1.90 2.22 -5.95
C LYS A 95 1.20 3.56 -5.85
N VAL A 96 0.21 3.68 -4.96
CA VAL A 96 -0.45 4.97 -4.69
C VAL A 96 0.56 5.95 -4.11
N LEU A 97 1.37 5.51 -3.15
CA LEU A 97 2.42 6.33 -2.53
C LEU A 97 3.42 6.87 -3.57
N HIS A 98 3.96 6.00 -4.43
CA HIS A 98 4.87 6.42 -5.49
C HIS A 98 4.22 7.38 -6.49
N ARG A 99 2.95 7.13 -6.86
CA ARG A 99 2.21 8.00 -7.77
C ARG A 99 2.04 9.40 -7.20
N VAL A 100 1.63 9.51 -5.94
CA VAL A 100 1.42 10.80 -5.26
C VAL A 100 2.74 11.56 -5.16
N ARG A 101 3.84 10.89 -4.77
CA ARG A 101 5.18 11.49 -4.74
C ARG A 101 5.60 12.04 -6.11
N HIS A 102 5.41 11.25 -7.18
CA HIS A 102 5.81 11.63 -8.53
C HIS A 102 4.94 12.75 -9.13
N ARG A 103 3.64 12.78 -8.88
CA ARG A 103 2.71 13.76 -9.49
C ARG A 103 2.64 15.07 -8.72
N THR A 104 2.68 15.00 -7.39
CA THR A 104 2.59 16.18 -6.53
C THR A 104 3.97 16.80 -6.29
N GLY A 105 5.04 15.99 -6.30
CA GLY A 105 6.40 16.43 -5.98
C GLY A 105 6.62 16.68 -4.49
N LYS A 106 5.66 16.29 -3.64
CA LYS A 106 5.71 16.46 -2.19
C LYS A 106 6.10 15.15 -1.50
N LYS A 107 6.68 15.28 -0.30
CA LYS A 107 6.84 14.13 0.60
C LYS A 107 5.46 13.61 0.99
N ALA A 108 5.26 12.31 0.76
CA ALA A 108 4.05 11.60 1.09
C ALA A 108 4.45 10.30 1.77
N ASP A 109 3.84 10.00 2.91
CA ASP A 109 4.09 8.78 3.68
C ASP A 109 2.75 8.10 3.95
N LEU A 110 2.76 6.79 4.20
CA LEU A 110 1.54 6.11 4.62
C LEU A 110 1.10 6.71 5.96
N TRP A 111 -0.20 6.93 6.12
CA TRP A 111 -0.72 7.44 7.38
C TRP A 111 -0.40 6.42 8.48
N PRO A 112 0.16 6.84 9.63
CA PRO A 112 0.45 5.91 10.71
C PRO A 112 -0.90 5.35 11.21
N TYR A 113 -1.14 4.08 10.91
CA TYR A 113 -2.15 3.31 11.61
C TYR A 113 -1.57 3.04 13.00
N VAL A 114 -2.08 3.73 14.02
CA VAL A 114 -1.81 3.36 15.41
C VAL A 114 -2.83 2.27 15.74
N PRO A 115 -2.41 1.00 15.89
CA PRO A 115 -3.32 -0.02 16.38
C PRO A 115 -3.77 0.41 17.77
N TYR A 116 -5.07 0.28 18.06
CA TYR A 116 -5.64 0.68 19.35
C TYR A 116 -4.90 0.03 20.54
N ASP A 117 -4.33 -1.16 20.34
CA ASP A 117 -3.55 -1.92 21.32
C ASP A 117 -2.25 -1.23 21.78
N VAL A 118 -1.80 -0.20 21.05
CA VAL A 118 -0.55 0.54 21.32
C VAL A 118 -0.82 1.95 21.84
N VAL A 119 -2.09 2.36 21.93
CA VAL A 119 -2.45 3.67 22.51
C VAL A 119 -2.37 3.52 24.03
N GLU A 120 -1.35 4.13 24.63
CA GLU A 120 -1.18 4.14 26.08
C GLU A 120 -2.37 4.84 26.75
N HIS A 121 -2.94 4.19 27.76
CA HIS A 121 -3.99 4.76 28.61
C HIS A 121 -3.46 4.90 30.04
N PRO A 122 -2.82 6.04 30.40
CA PRO A 122 -2.26 6.26 31.74
C PRO A 122 -3.30 6.16 32.87
N TRP A 123 -4.58 6.28 32.54
CA TRP A 123 -5.73 6.25 33.46
C TRP A 123 -6.48 4.90 33.48
N ALA A 124 -5.90 3.83 32.93
CA ALA A 124 -6.52 2.51 32.96
C ALA A 124 -6.75 2.00 34.41
N PRO A 125 -7.86 1.30 34.69
CA PRO A 125 -8.11 0.68 36.00
C PRO A 125 -6.97 -0.28 36.37
N GLY A 126 -6.27 0.00 37.47
CA GLY A 126 -5.08 -0.76 37.89
C GLY A 126 -3.77 0.05 37.84
N ALA A 127 -3.74 1.18 37.12
CA ALA A 127 -2.61 2.12 37.15
C ALA A 127 -2.52 2.91 38.46
N TYR A 128 -3.66 3.26 39.06
CA TYR A 128 -3.72 3.96 40.34
C TYR A 128 -3.63 3.00 41.53
N ASP A 129 -2.64 3.23 42.40
CA ASP A 129 -2.56 2.55 43.68
C ASP A 129 -3.46 3.22 44.71
N ARG A 130 -4.32 2.44 45.36
CA ARG A 130 -5.15 2.93 46.48
C ARG A 130 -4.31 3.30 47.71
N LYS A 131 -3.07 2.81 47.79
CA LYS A 131 -2.16 3.06 48.92
C LYS A 131 -1.26 4.28 48.70
N ALA A 132 -1.24 4.87 47.51
CA ALA A 132 -0.37 5.99 47.20
C ALA A 132 -1.00 7.33 47.63
N PRO A 133 -0.18 8.32 48.04
CA PRO A 133 -0.67 9.65 48.37
C PRO A 133 -1.33 10.32 47.14
N PRO A 134 -2.30 11.24 47.36
CA PRO A 134 -2.96 11.95 46.28
C PRO A 134 -1.93 12.68 45.40
N GLY A 135 -2.01 12.46 44.07
CA GLY A 135 -1.09 13.00 43.08
C GLY A 135 0.04 12.07 42.65
N TYR A 136 0.18 10.88 43.27
CA TYR A 136 1.16 9.87 42.85
C TYR A 136 0.55 8.92 41.81
N VAL A 137 1.04 9.01 40.57
CA VAL A 137 0.69 8.09 39.47
C VAL A 137 1.87 7.13 39.27
N ARG A 138 1.62 5.81 39.30
CA ARG A 138 2.67 4.82 39.03
C ARG A 138 3.08 4.86 37.55
N ASN A 139 4.38 4.79 37.27
CA ASN A 139 4.89 4.69 35.91
C ASN A 139 4.79 3.25 35.40
N VAL A 140 3.58 2.87 34.99
CA VAL A 140 3.20 1.51 34.56
C VAL A 140 4.07 0.93 33.41
N LEU A 141 4.78 1.79 32.67
CA LEU A 141 5.70 1.40 31.58
C LEU A 141 7.09 0.99 32.07
N ASN A 142 7.55 1.54 33.19
CA ASN A 142 8.89 1.29 33.75
C ASN A 142 8.87 0.25 34.87
N ASP A 143 7.68 -0.21 35.26
CA ASP A 143 7.52 -1.27 36.24
C ASP A 143 7.99 -2.61 35.61
N PRO A 144 8.86 -3.38 36.29
CA PRO A 144 9.35 -4.66 35.79
C PRO A 144 8.29 -5.77 35.73
N ASP A 145 7.05 -5.49 36.16
CA ASP A 145 5.94 -6.44 36.19
C ASP A 145 5.20 -6.45 34.83
N PRO A 146 5.23 -7.58 34.08
CA PRO A 146 4.55 -7.71 32.80
C PRO A 146 3.05 -7.46 32.87
N GLN A 147 2.42 -7.76 34.01
CA GLN A 147 0.97 -7.61 34.20
C GLN A 147 0.54 -6.14 34.25
N ALA A 148 1.36 -5.27 34.86
CA ALA A 148 1.08 -3.84 34.95
C ALA A 148 1.12 -3.18 33.55
N SER A 149 2.14 -3.50 32.76
CA SER A 149 2.32 -2.95 31.41
C SER A 149 1.24 -3.39 30.41
N ALA A 150 0.59 -4.53 30.66
CA ALA A 150 -0.54 -5.01 29.86
C ALA A 150 -1.83 -4.24 30.18
N LEU A 151 -2.04 -3.86 31.44
CA LEU A 151 -3.20 -3.06 31.88
C LEU A 151 -3.18 -1.64 31.28
N ALA A 152 -2.00 -1.05 31.07
CA ALA A 152 -1.86 0.26 30.45
C ALA A 152 -2.11 0.27 28.93
N ARG A 153 -2.01 -0.91 28.27
CA ARG A 153 -2.21 -1.08 26.82
C ARG A 153 -3.64 -1.48 26.45
N ALA A 154 -4.38 -2.12 27.35
CA ALA A 154 -5.66 -2.72 27.02
C ALA A 154 -6.80 -2.05 27.78
N ASN A 155 -7.54 -1.14 27.15
CA ASN A 155 -8.78 -0.60 27.73
C ASN A 155 -10.05 -0.84 26.91
N SER A 156 -10.05 -1.81 26.00
CA SER A 156 -11.34 -2.34 25.57
C SER A 156 -11.44 -3.79 26.03
N THR A 157 -12.50 -4.07 26.79
CA THR A 157 -12.83 -5.40 27.28
C THR A 157 -12.77 -6.43 26.15
N GLU A 158 -13.11 -6.03 24.92
CA GLU A 158 -12.92 -6.78 23.68
C GLU A 158 -11.49 -7.26 23.44
N VAL A 159 -10.44 -6.45 23.66
CA VAL A 159 -9.03 -6.87 23.48
C VAL A 159 -8.65 -7.94 24.51
N LYS A 160 -9.17 -7.85 25.74
CA LYS A 160 -8.97 -8.87 26.77
C LYS A 160 -9.67 -10.18 26.41
N TYR A 161 -10.87 -10.11 25.83
CA TYR A 161 -11.59 -11.29 25.35
C TYR A 161 -10.94 -11.90 24.10
N THR A 162 -10.43 -11.10 23.16
CA THR A 162 -9.79 -11.61 21.94
C THR A 162 -8.43 -12.22 22.20
N THR A 163 -7.64 -11.63 23.12
CA THR A 163 -6.30 -12.14 23.49
C THR A 163 -6.32 -13.33 24.44
N ALA A 164 -7.43 -13.55 25.16
CA ALA A 164 -7.61 -14.73 26.02
C ALA A 164 -7.74 -16.05 25.25
N PHE A 165 -8.09 -15.99 23.96
CA PHE A 165 -8.18 -17.17 23.07
C PHE A 165 -7.10 -17.19 21.99
N SER A 166 -6.10 -16.30 22.06
CA SER A 166 -4.98 -16.29 21.11
C SER A 166 -4.02 -17.44 21.43
N ASP A 167 -4.01 -18.45 20.57
CA ASP A 167 -3.12 -19.64 20.66
C ASP A 167 -1.63 -19.26 20.60
N GLU A 168 -1.29 -18.09 20.04
CA GLU A 168 0.09 -17.60 20.00
C GLU A 168 0.60 -17.00 21.33
N ASN A 169 -0.27 -16.81 22.33
CA ASN A 169 0.13 -16.28 23.64
C ASN A 169 0.28 -17.42 24.66
N PRO A 170 1.51 -17.80 25.07
CA PRO A 170 1.73 -18.88 26.03
C PRO A 170 1.16 -18.59 27.44
N ASN A 171 0.76 -17.35 27.73
CA ASN A 171 0.07 -16.96 28.96
C ASN A 171 -1.46 -16.95 28.83
N ALA A 172 -2.05 -17.23 27.66
CA ALA A 172 -3.50 -17.25 27.46
C ALA A 172 -4.19 -18.50 28.04
N CYS A 173 -3.45 -19.58 28.31
CA CYS A 173 -3.98 -20.82 28.89
C CYS A 173 -4.26 -20.77 30.41
N VAL A 174 -4.46 -19.59 30.99
CA VAL A 174 -4.73 -19.42 32.45
C VAL A 174 -6.24 -19.33 32.76
N VAL A 175 -7.10 -19.24 31.74
CA VAL A 175 -8.56 -19.21 31.93
C VAL A 175 -9.15 -20.56 31.48
N MET A 176 -8.87 -21.61 32.26
CA MET A 176 -9.62 -22.88 32.25
C MET A 176 -9.80 -23.36 33.69
#